data_AF-A0A1L8GCW0-F1
#
_entry.id   AF-A0A1L8GCW0-F1
#
_cell.length_a   1.000
_cell.length_b   1.000
_cell.length_c   1.000
_cell.angle_alpha   90.00
_cell.angle_beta   90.00
_cell.angle_gamma   90.00
#
_symmetry.space_group_name_H-M   'P 1'
#
loop_
_entity.id
_entity.type
_entity.pdbx_description
1 polymer ?
#
loop_
_entity_poly.entity_id
_entity_poly.type
_entity_poly.pdbx_seq_one_letter_code
_entity_poly.pdbx_strand_id
1 'polypeptide(L)'
;MSPLSFPCLHRRRAHTLWAAGSSFPRNMEHLGSQRRMSPSARARIRQRKGQRTPPSPLIAEPDEMMGKAHELFQFCDKEDKGLITKRDLQRLQNDLPLTPEQLEAVFDSLDQSNNGYLTPVEFSMGLGKLLGVNISHEEENESSMMEETFESGWSDGADEEDDAEEMLFSATMEHLGASQIFHQHKEIRDLWSRLRNERPELLSHFEEFLYRVSSYIQDVHHEKDTLEQALKRKETDHGREVRCLYEEMEQQIKIERERLLKKDSSREHDRHRALRRDLVRKEQELEGLVLRQKQLEHQLRSLNSEQLQTRVQNDQLRQLNGDLMEQLEKTKSELERSHGNLERLRRQEQEVEEGKKRDVFKVSRNMQKEKQSLLRQLELLRDINKKLRDEKDMFEAMKLNPSKQSLSDPVPLPGCCCCCSYYSLLLSCHSCH
;
A
#
# COMPACT_ATOMS: atom_id res chain seq x y z
N MET A 1 -25.65 42.07 -28.96
CA MET A 1 -26.64 42.82 -28.17
C MET A 1 -26.52 42.38 -26.72
N SER A 2 -25.90 43.21 -25.88
CA SER A 2 -26.08 43.26 -24.42
C SER A 2 -27.51 43.81 -24.11
N PRO A 3 -28.08 43.80 -22.87
CA PRO A 3 -27.44 44.04 -21.56
C PRO A 3 -27.80 42.99 -20.46
N LEU A 4 -26.89 42.65 -19.53
CA LEU A 4 -26.48 43.29 -18.24
C LEU A 4 -27.43 43.04 -17.05
N SER A 5 -26.92 42.37 -15.99
CA SER A 5 -26.61 42.98 -14.67
C SER A 5 -26.79 42.03 -13.47
N PHE A 6 -25.66 41.64 -12.86
CA PHE A 6 -25.45 41.31 -11.44
C PHE A 6 -25.44 42.61 -10.58
N PRO A 7 -25.10 42.65 -9.27
CA PRO A 7 -25.38 41.79 -8.09
C PRO A 7 -25.85 42.64 -6.88
N CYS A 8 -26.11 42.04 -5.71
CA CYS A 8 -26.03 42.76 -4.42
C CYS A 8 -25.35 41.90 -3.34
N LEU A 9 -24.11 42.28 -3.04
CA LEU A 9 -23.36 41.92 -1.84
C LEU A 9 -23.87 42.75 -0.66
N HIS A 10 -24.10 42.12 0.50
CA HIS A 10 -23.96 42.80 1.79
C HIS A 10 -23.08 42.00 2.74
N ARG A 11 -21.97 42.66 3.07
CA ARG A 11 -20.90 42.27 3.98
C ARG A 11 -21.30 42.76 5.37
N ARG A 12 -21.33 41.90 6.38
CA ARG A 12 -21.08 42.31 7.78
C ARG A 12 -20.16 41.31 8.47
N ARG A 13 -19.02 41.84 8.90
CA ARG A 13 -18.10 41.31 9.92
C ARG A 13 -18.74 41.51 11.30
N ALA A 14 -18.55 40.53 12.18
CA ALA A 14 -18.33 40.65 13.63
C ALA A 14 -17.90 39.23 14.12
N HIS A 15 -16.64 38.95 14.43
CA HIS A 15 -15.96 39.16 15.72
C HIS A 15 -16.83 38.88 16.95
N THR A 16 -16.57 37.77 17.65
CA THR A 16 -16.43 37.57 19.11
C THR A 16 -16.36 36.06 19.38
N LEU A 17 -15.18 35.51 19.68
CA LEU A 17 -14.71 35.25 21.04
C LEU A 17 -15.72 34.44 21.86
N TRP A 18 -15.54 33.12 21.88
CA TRP A 18 -15.91 32.29 23.02
C TRP A 18 -14.63 31.80 23.70
N ALA A 19 -14.21 32.61 24.67
CA ALA A 19 -13.35 32.21 25.75
C ALA A 19 -14.23 32.16 27.01
N ALA A 20 -14.36 30.96 27.58
CA ALA A 20 -14.70 30.69 28.97
C ALA A 20 -14.12 29.28 29.22
N GLY A 21 -13.11 29.05 30.06
CA GLY A 21 -12.72 29.75 31.26
C GLY A 21 -13.40 29.10 32.45
N SER A 22 -12.73 28.10 33.05
CA SER A 22 -12.90 27.61 34.44
C SER A 22 -11.84 26.51 34.65
N SER A 23 -10.64 26.86 35.11
CA SER A 23 -10.27 27.02 36.53
C SER A 23 -10.15 25.69 37.26
N PHE A 24 -8.88 25.29 37.46
CA PHE A 24 -8.42 24.47 38.58
C PHE A 24 -9.04 24.91 39.91
N PRO A 25 -9.06 24.01 40.90
CA PRO A 25 -8.49 24.35 42.18
C PRO A 25 -7.36 23.40 42.60
N ARG A 26 -6.34 24.03 43.18
CA ARG A 26 -5.35 23.47 44.10
C ARG A 26 -6.03 23.14 45.44
N ASN A 27 -5.64 22.03 46.05
CA ASN A 27 -5.15 21.89 47.44
C ASN A 27 -4.78 20.41 47.63
N MET A 28 -3.56 19.99 47.93
CA MET A 28 -2.64 20.28 49.06
C MET A 28 -3.01 19.49 50.33
N GLU A 29 -1.96 18.79 50.82
CA GLU A 29 -1.76 18.16 52.15
C GLU A 29 -2.28 16.72 52.35
N HIS A 30 -1.54 15.77 52.94
CA HIS A 30 -0.15 15.68 53.39
C HIS A 30 0.16 14.21 53.76
N LEU A 31 1.44 13.95 54.06
CA LEU A 31 2.05 12.80 54.78
C LEU A 31 2.69 11.69 53.92
N GLY A 32 4.02 11.71 53.94
CA GLY A 32 4.91 10.67 53.41
C GLY A 32 6.36 11.15 53.42
N SER A 33 6.96 11.20 54.61
CA SER A 33 8.30 11.74 54.88
C SER A 33 9.39 11.26 53.92
N GLN A 34 10.17 12.23 53.43
CA GLN A 34 11.51 12.02 52.88
C GLN A 34 12.43 11.37 53.92
N ARG A 35 13.11 10.28 53.54
CA ARG A 35 14.49 10.03 53.96
C ARG A 35 15.29 9.53 52.76
N ARG A 36 16.11 10.43 52.20
CA ARG A 36 17.34 10.05 51.49
C ARG A 36 18.32 9.53 52.54
N MET A 37 18.96 8.40 52.28
CA MET A 37 20.21 8.03 52.92
C MET A 37 21.18 7.52 51.86
N SER A 38 22.38 8.09 51.91
CA SER A 38 23.56 7.82 51.09
C SER A 38 24.18 6.46 51.43
N PRO A 39 25.02 5.88 50.55
CA PRO A 39 25.71 4.63 50.80
C PRO A 39 26.95 4.87 51.67
N SER A 40 27.24 3.94 52.58
CA SER A 40 28.50 3.71 53.30
C SER A 40 28.33 3.67 54.82
N ALA A 41 28.30 2.45 55.37
CA ALA A 41 28.88 2.12 56.67
C ALA A 41 28.78 0.61 56.93
N ARG A 42 29.83 -0.14 56.59
CA ARG A 42 30.49 -1.04 57.55
C ARG A 42 31.79 -1.59 56.99
N ALA A 43 32.86 -0.84 57.25
CA ALA A 43 34.16 -1.45 57.42
C ALA A 43 34.28 -1.98 58.87
N ARG A 44 35.08 -3.05 58.98
CA ARG A 44 35.76 -3.61 60.16
C ARG A 44 35.03 -4.75 60.88
N ILE A 45 35.35 -5.98 60.48
CA ILE A 45 36.10 -6.89 61.37
C ILE A 45 37.32 -7.43 60.61
N ARG A 46 38.39 -7.59 61.38
CA ARG A 46 39.81 -7.70 61.04
C ARG A 46 40.19 -8.98 60.29
N GLN A 47 41.19 -8.77 59.43
CA GLN A 47 42.32 -9.65 59.15
C GLN A 47 42.52 -10.84 60.11
N ARG A 48 42.55 -12.04 59.53
CA ARG A 48 43.50 -13.09 59.90
C ARG A 48 44.05 -13.70 58.61
N LYS A 49 45.27 -13.28 58.23
CA LYS A 49 46.14 -14.01 57.30
C LYS A 49 46.57 -15.29 58.02
N GLY A 50 46.12 -16.44 57.54
CA GLY A 50 46.73 -17.74 57.79
C GLY A 50 47.40 -18.21 56.50
N GLN A 51 48.72 -18.32 56.53
CA GLN A 51 49.47 -19.04 55.51
C GLN A 51 48.97 -20.49 55.44
N ARG A 52 48.62 -20.97 54.24
CA ARG A 52 48.67 -22.39 53.92
C ARG A 52 49.33 -22.56 52.54
N THR A 53 50.31 -23.45 52.56
CA THR A 53 51.11 -24.02 51.49
C THR A 53 50.27 -24.54 50.31
N PRO A 54 50.87 -24.76 49.12
CA PRO A 54 50.12 -25.25 47.97
C PRO A 54 49.73 -26.72 48.19
N PRO A 55 48.49 -27.13 47.93
CA PRO A 55 48.19 -28.54 47.74
C PRO A 55 48.43 -28.87 46.27
N SER A 56 49.46 -29.68 46.03
CA SER A 56 49.52 -30.55 44.85
C SER A 56 48.38 -31.58 44.92
N PRO A 57 48.04 -32.20 43.79
CA PRO A 57 46.70 -32.67 43.46
C PRO A 57 46.36 -33.92 44.28
N LEU A 58 45.07 -34.16 44.52
CA LEU A 58 44.40 -35.46 44.43
C LEU A 58 43.01 -35.39 45.09
N ILE A 59 42.01 -35.77 44.28
CA ILE A 59 40.62 -36.15 44.62
C ILE A 59 39.71 -34.97 44.99
N ALA A 60 39.01 -34.44 43.97
CA ALA A 60 37.82 -33.62 44.18
C ALA A 60 36.63 -34.55 44.48
N GLU A 61 35.84 -34.19 45.49
CA GLU A 61 34.59 -34.87 45.85
C GLU A 61 33.65 -34.93 44.63
N PRO A 62 32.91 -36.04 44.40
CA PRO A 62 32.04 -36.22 43.23
C PRO A 62 31.04 -35.07 43.03
N ASP A 63 30.50 -34.50 44.12
CA ASP A 63 29.54 -33.40 44.09
C ASP A 63 30.14 -32.08 43.60
N GLU A 64 31.41 -31.79 43.93
CA GLU A 64 32.09 -30.58 43.44
C GLU A 64 32.44 -30.69 41.95
N MET A 65 32.72 -31.90 41.46
CA MET A 65 32.95 -32.15 40.03
C MET A 65 31.66 -32.05 39.22
N MET A 66 30.54 -32.53 39.76
CA MET A 66 29.21 -32.36 39.14
C MET A 66 28.80 -30.88 39.08
N GLY A 67 29.08 -30.10 40.13
CA GLY A 67 28.88 -28.65 40.12
C GLY A 67 29.69 -27.95 39.02
N LYS A 68 30.99 -28.29 38.90
CA LYS A 68 31.86 -27.75 37.83
C LYS A 68 31.44 -28.21 36.44
N ALA A 69 30.93 -29.42 36.28
CA ALA A 69 30.39 -29.92 35.01
C ALA A 69 29.12 -29.16 34.61
N HIS A 70 28.25 -28.81 35.56
CA HIS A 70 27.07 -27.99 35.30
C HIS A 70 27.42 -26.53 34.97
N GLU A 71 28.43 -25.95 35.63
CA GLU A 71 28.95 -24.63 35.29
C GLU A 71 29.56 -24.60 33.88
N LEU A 72 30.31 -25.64 33.51
CA LEU A 72 30.82 -25.80 32.15
C LEU A 72 29.68 -25.96 31.14
N PHE A 73 28.64 -26.72 31.46
CA PHE A 73 27.47 -26.88 30.59
C PHE A 73 26.79 -25.52 30.31
N GLN A 74 26.58 -24.70 31.34
CA GLN A 74 26.04 -23.35 31.19
C GLN A 74 27.00 -22.41 30.43
N PHE A 75 28.30 -22.59 30.55
CA PHE A 75 29.28 -21.82 29.80
C PHE A 75 29.28 -22.17 28.30
N CYS A 76 29.00 -23.44 27.96
CA CYS A 76 28.84 -23.92 26.59
C CYS A 76 27.52 -23.46 25.96
N ASP A 77 26.43 -23.47 26.74
CA ASP A 77 25.08 -23.13 26.30
C ASP A 77 24.72 -21.66 26.58
N LYS A 78 25.44 -20.73 25.91
CA LYS A 78 25.19 -19.27 26.04
C LYS A 78 23.82 -18.81 25.54
N GLU A 79 23.06 -19.68 24.89
CA GLU A 79 21.75 -19.38 24.32
C GLU A 79 20.60 -19.98 25.17
N ASP A 80 20.90 -20.54 26.36
CA ASP A 80 19.95 -21.17 27.31
C ASP A 80 19.02 -22.19 26.63
N LYS A 81 19.55 -22.98 25.69
CA LYS A 81 18.77 -23.94 24.89
C LYS A 81 18.52 -25.26 25.60
N GLY A 82 19.23 -25.52 26.70
CA GLY A 82 19.23 -26.79 27.44
C GLY A 82 19.93 -27.94 26.69
N LEU A 83 20.63 -27.65 25.58
CA LEU A 83 21.26 -28.63 24.69
C LEU A 83 22.53 -28.04 24.07
N ILE A 84 23.63 -28.77 24.12
CA ILE A 84 24.91 -28.34 23.52
C ILE A 84 25.03 -28.97 22.13
N THR A 85 25.09 -28.15 21.08
CA THR A 85 25.33 -28.63 19.71
C THR A 85 26.84 -28.72 19.42
N LYS A 86 27.24 -29.51 18.41
CA LYS A 86 28.65 -29.61 17.96
C LYS A 86 29.29 -28.26 17.65
N ARG A 87 28.49 -27.29 17.17
CA ARG A 87 28.95 -25.91 16.89
C ARG A 87 29.16 -25.10 18.16
N ASP A 88 28.43 -25.39 19.23
CA ASP A 88 28.57 -24.69 20.51
C ASP A 88 29.85 -25.13 21.24
N LEU A 89 30.20 -26.41 21.15
CA LEU A 89 31.48 -26.91 21.67
C LEU A 89 32.69 -26.38 20.86
N GLN A 90 32.55 -26.23 19.53
CA GLN A 90 33.59 -25.61 18.68
C GLN A 90 33.82 -24.12 19.00
N ARG A 91 32.80 -23.39 19.51
CA ARG A 91 32.97 -21.98 19.90
C ARG A 91 33.93 -21.80 21.09
N LEU A 92 34.17 -22.85 21.87
CA LEU A 92 35.09 -22.87 23.01
C LEU A 92 36.56 -23.06 22.61
N GLN A 93 36.84 -23.24 21.32
CA GLN A 93 38.19 -23.36 20.77
C GLN A 93 39.11 -22.18 21.13
N ASN A 94 38.55 -21.00 21.42
CA ASN A 94 39.32 -19.82 21.82
C ASN A 94 39.65 -19.80 23.32
N ASP A 95 38.90 -20.53 24.14
CA ASP A 95 38.99 -20.51 25.61
C ASP A 95 39.66 -21.78 26.17
N LEU A 96 39.75 -22.86 25.37
CA LEU A 96 40.39 -24.13 25.70
C LEU A 96 41.52 -24.45 24.70
N PRO A 97 42.70 -24.93 25.17
CA PRO A 97 43.81 -25.28 24.29
C PRO A 97 43.60 -26.65 23.61
N LEU A 98 42.52 -26.78 22.83
CA LEU A 98 42.17 -28.00 22.08
C LEU A 98 41.90 -27.66 20.61
N THR A 99 42.33 -28.54 19.70
CA THR A 99 42.05 -28.35 18.26
C THR A 99 40.57 -28.66 17.99
N PRO A 100 39.96 -28.11 16.92
CA PRO A 100 38.55 -28.32 16.64
C PRO A 100 38.28 -29.82 16.40
N GLU A 101 39.20 -30.56 15.80
CA GLU A 101 39.10 -32.00 15.59
C GLU A 101 39.11 -32.79 16.92
N GLN A 102 39.83 -32.31 17.93
CA GLN A 102 39.83 -32.90 19.27
C GLN A 102 38.54 -32.60 20.02
N LEU A 103 37.98 -31.39 19.86
CA LEU A 103 36.67 -31.04 20.41
C LEU A 103 35.55 -31.86 19.76
N GLU A 104 35.63 -32.13 18.45
CA GLU A 104 34.71 -33.03 17.78
C GLU A 104 34.81 -34.47 18.29
N ALA A 105 36.03 -35.00 18.48
CA ALA A 105 36.22 -36.33 19.04
C ALA A 105 35.72 -36.44 20.50
N VAL A 106 35.87 -35.37 21.30
CA VAL A 106 35.29 -35.29 22.65
C VAL A 106 33.78 -35.24 22.58
N PHE A 107 33.19 -34.45 21.68
CA PHE A 107 31.75 -34.40 21.46
C PHE A 107 31.19 -35.78 21.09
N ASP A 108 31.79 -36.45 20.11
CA ASP A 108 31.37 -37.78 19.64
C ASP A 108 31.55 -38.86 20.75
N SER A 109 32.47 -38.67 21.69
CA SER A 109 32.63 -39.56 22.86
C SER A 109 31.62 -39.32 23.98
N LEU A 110 31.09 -38.10 24.08
CA LEU A 110 30.07 -37.72 25.06
C LEU A 110 28.65 -37.99 24.53
N ASP A 111 28.44 -37.91 23.21
CA ASP A 111 27.16 -38.16 22.54
C ASP A 111 26.96 -39.67 22.30
N GLN A 112 26.76 -40.41 23.39
CA GLN A 112 26.46 -41.85 23.33
C GLN A 112 25.17 -42.15 22.56
N SER A 113 24.30 -41.15 22.41
CA SER A 113 23.02 -41.27 21.72
C SER A 113 23.11 -41.01 20.21
N ASN A 114 24.24 -40.50 19.71
CA ASN A 114 24.47 -40.07 18.32
C ASN A 114 23.33 -39.20 17.76
N ASN A 115 22.69 -38.40 18.61
CA ASN A 115 21.56 -37.57 18.24
C ASN A 115 22.00 -36.18 17.74
N GLY A 116 23.30 -35.86 17.83
CA GLY A 116 23.90 -34.60 17.40
C GLY A 116 23.82 -33.47 18.42
N TYR A 117 23.35 -33.74 19.64
CA TYR A 117 23.12 -32.76 20.72
C TYR A 117 23.35 -33.36 22.12
N LEU A 118 24.20 -32.75 22.93
CA LEU A 118 24.45 -33.22 24.29
C LEU A 118 23.44 -32.63 25.27
N THR A 119 22.72 -33.50 25.98
CA THR A 119 21.90 -33.11 27.13
C THR A 119 22.78 -32.87 28.38
N PRO A 120 22.31 -32.12 29.40
CA PRO A 120 23.07 -31.88 30.63
C PRO A 120 23.46 -33.17 31.37
N VAL A 121 22.61 -34.19 31.28
CA VAL A 121 22.83 -35.50 31.90
C VAL A 121 23.91 -36.28 31.14
N GLU A 122 23.86 -36.31 29.81
CA GLU A 122 24.89 -36.95 28.99
C GLU A 122 26.25 -36.25 29.13
N PHE A 123 26.27 -34.92 29.18
CA PHE A 123 27.49 -34.15 29.38
C PHE A 123 28.13 -34.41 30.75
N SER A 124 27.35 -34.36 31.83
CA SER A 124 27.85 -34.58 33.19
C SER A 124 28.28 -36.02 33.43
N MET A 125 27.52 -37.00 32.95
CA MET A 125 27.88 -38.42 33.04
C MET A 125 29.09 -38.77 32.17
N GLY A 126 29.14 -38.28 30.93
CA GLY A 126 30.24 -38.53 30.01
C GLY A 126 31.55 -37.88 30.47
N LEU A 127 31.48 -36.66 31.02
CA LEU A 127 32.63 -35.96 31.58
C LEU A 127 33.12 -36.64 32.88
N GLY A 128 32.22 -37.12 33.73
CA GLY A 128 32.57 -37.91 34.92
C GLY A 128 33.29 -39.22 34.56
N LYS A 129 32.83 -39.90 33.50
CA LYS A 129 33.46 -41.12 32.97
C LYS A 129 34.83 -40.85 32.33
N LEU A 130 34.98 -39.75 31.60
CA LEU A 130 36.26 -39.34 30.98
C LEU A 130 37.31 -38.94 32.04
N LEU A 131 36.87 -38.41 33.18
CA LEU A 131 37.72 -38.04 34.32
C LEU A 131 37.96 -39.20 35.30
N GLY A 132 37.49 -40.42 34.98
CA GLY A 132 37.77 -41.64 35.76
C GLY A 132 36.99 -41.77 37.06
N VAL A 133 35.88 -41.04 37.22
CA VAL A 133 34.99 -41.15 38.39
C VAL A 133 33.95 -42.23 38.08
N ASN A 134 34.25 -43.47 38.49
CA ASN A 134 33.26 -44.55 38.44
C ASN A 134 32.18 -44.29 39.49
N ILE A 135 31.00 -43.88 39.03
CA ILE A 135 29.79 -43.89 39.85
C ILE A 135 29.34 -45.35 39.90
N SER A 136 29.80 -46.08 40.91
CA SER A 136 29.32 -47.42 41.23
C SER A 136 27.85 -47.28 41.65
N HIS A 137 26.96 -47.64 40.74
CA HIS A 137 25.58 -47.93 41.06
C HIS A 137 25.58 -49.16 41.98
N GLU A 138 24.93 -49.03 43.14
CA GLU A 138 24.57 -50.16 43.99
C GLU A 138 23.71 -51.11 43.15
N GLU A 139 24.29 -52.23 42.73
CA GLU A 139 23.56 -53.42 42.32
C GLU A 139 23.95 -54.52 43.30
N GLU A 140 22.98 -54.85 44.16
CA GLU A 140 22.95 -56.05 44.99
C GLU A 140 23.22 -57.26 44.09
N ASN A 141 24.33 -57.97 44.34
CA ASN A 141 24.48 -59.33 43.87
C ASN A 141 25.13 -60.17 44.97
N GLU A 142 24.35 -61.14 45.43
CA GLU A 142 24.67 -62.06 46.50
C GLU A 142 25.83 -63.01 46.16
N SER A 143 26.34 -63.62 47.24
CA SER A 143 27.06 -64.89 47.28
C SER A 143 28.59 -64.81 47.21
N SER A 144 29.18 -64.54 48.37
CA SER A 144 30.45 -65.18 48.74
C SER A 144 30.30 -65.91 50.08
N MET A 145 30.09 -67.21 49.97
CA MET A 145 30.25 -68.20 51.03
C MET A 145 31.65 -68.05 51.65
N MET A 146 31.70 -67.68 52.93
CA MET A 146 32.89 -67.68 53.76
C MET A 146 32.63 -68.67 54.90
N GLU A 147 33.35 -69.77 54.80
CA GLU A 147 33.45 -70.88 55.74
C GLU A 147 34.44 -70.51 56.86
N GLU A 148 33.97 -70.41 58.11
CA GLU A 148 34.83 -70.51 59.30
C GLU A 148 34.08 -71.23 60.44
N THR A 149 34.35 -72.52 60.58
CA THR A 149 34.96 -73.14 61.76
C THR A 149 34.57 -72.61 63.16
N PHE A 150 33.77 -73.38 63.92
CA PHE A 150 34.18 -74.10 65.16
C PHE A 150 33.04 -74.29 66.17
N GLU A 151 32.92 -75.54 66.64
CA GLU A 151 32.36 -76.05 67.90
C GLU A 151 31.07 -75.45 68.50
N SER A 152 29.96 -76.17 68.33
CA SER A 152 28.96 -76.30 69.41
C SER A 152 29.03 -77.71 69.97
N GLY A 153 29.78 -77.80 71.08
CA GLY A 153 29.66 -78.90 72.03
C GLY A 153 28.27 -78.88 72.66
N TRP A 154 27.75 -80.08 72.86
CA TRP A 154 26.51 -80.36 73.54
C TRP A 154 26.60 -79.84 74.98
N SER A 155 25.69 -78.97 75.40
CA SER A 155 25.43 -78.74 76.81
C SER A 155 24.05 -79.26 77.16
N ASP A 156 24.09 -80.10 78.17
CA ASP A 156 23.08 -80.99 78.72
C ASP A 156 22.20 -80.22 79.72
N GLY A 157 20.88 -80.26 79.53
CA GLY A 157 19.89 -80.39 80.61
C GLY A 157 19.73 -79.29 81.68
N ALA A 158 19.67 -78.00 81.34
CA ALA A 158 19.35 -76.94 82.31
C ALA A 158 18.32 -75.87 81.88
N ASP A 159 17.78 -75.91 80.66
CA ASP A 159 16.94 -74.81 80.13
C ASP A 159 15.41 -75.02 80.29
N GLU A 160 14.93 -76.24 80.57
CA GLU A 160 13.47 -76.48 80.62
C GLU A 160 12.75 -75.76 81.79
N GLU A 161 13.45 -75.45 82.90
CA GLU A 161 12.89 -74.70 84.02
C GLU A 161 12.89 -73.17 83.78
N ASP A 162 13.92 -72.62 83.13
CA ASP A 162 13.99 -71.19 82.78
C ASP A 162 13.01 -70.85 81.65
N ASP A 163 12.81 -71.76 80.69
CA ASP A 163 11.80 -71.65 79.63
C ASP A 163 10.36 -71.66 80.19
N ALA A 164 10.08 -72.46 81.23
CA ALA A 164 8.77 -72.49 81.88
C ALA A 164 8.49 -71.21 82.68
N GLU A 165 9.50 -70.66 83.37
CA GLU A 165 9.39 -69.38 84.07
C GLU A 165 9.22 -68.22 83.09
N GLU A 166 9.88 -68.25 81.93
CA GLU A 166 9.76 -67.26 80.86
C GLU A 166 8.35 -67.26 80.23
N MET A 167 7.77 -68.44 80.03
CA MET A 167 6.40 -68.59 79.56
C MET A 167 5.39 -68.04 80.58
N LEU A 168 5.60 -68.29 81.87
CA LEU A 168 4.74 -67.77 82.94
C LEU A 168 4.87 -66.24 83.06
N PHE A 169 6.09 -65.71 83.04
CA PHE A 169 6.32 -64.27 83.04
C PHE A 169 5.65 -63.60 81.84
N SER A 170 5.84 -64.14 80.64
CA SER A 170 5.23 -63.62 79.41
C SER A 170 3.71 -63.63 79.48
N ALA A 171 3.11 -64.71 79.98
CA ALA A 171 1.66 -64.81 80.18
C ALA A 171 1.14 -63.79 81.21
N THR A 172 1.87 -63.56 82.31
CA THR A 172 1.50 -62.51 83.28
C THR A 172 1.64 -61.11 82.69
N MET A 173 2.70 -60.85 81.91
CA MET A 173 2.87 -59.57 81.24
C MET A 173 1.80 -59.33 80.17
N GLU A 174 1.35 -60.38 79.46
CA GLU A 174 0.22 -60.29 78.54
C GLU A 174 -1.10 -59.99 79.28
N HIS A 175 -1.34 -60.66 80.39
CA HIS A 175 -2.53 -60.42 81.22
C HIS A 175 -2.60 -58.98 81.76
N LEU A 176 -1.45 -58.42 82.16
CA LEU A 176 -1.36 -57.05 82.68
C LEU A 176 -1.31 -55.98 81.56
N GLY A 177 -1.33 -56.38 80.28
CA GLY A 177 -1.11 -55.47 79.15
C GLY A 177 0.30 -54.87 79.11
N ALA A 178 1.21 -55.41 79.92
CA ALA A 178 2.58 -54.98 80.12
C ALA A 178 3.52 -55.47 79.04
N SER A 179 3.24 -56.66 78.49
CA SER A 179 3.15 -56.86 77.06
C SER A 179 4.19 -56.16 76.21
N GLN A 180 3.64 -55.47 75.22
CA GLN A 180 4.31 -54.61 74.24
C GLN A 180 5.15 -53.45 74.83
N ILE A 181 4.97 -53.12 76.11
CA ILE A 181 5.61 -51.96 76.76
C ILE A 181 6.91 -52.37 77.44
N PHE A 182 6.92 -53.55 78.08
CA PHE A 182 7.98 -53.98 78.98
C PHE A 182 8.80 -55.18 78.50
N HIS A 183 8.51 -55.73 77.31
CA HIS A 183 9.20 -56.89 76.70
C HIS A 183 10.73 -56.83 76.68
N GLN A 184 11.33 -55.63 76.70
CA GLN A 184 12.78 -55.45 76.60
C GLN A 184 13.47 -55.24 77.96
N HIS A 185 12.70 -55.15 79.05
CA HIS A 185 13.21 -54.77 80.36
C HIS A 185 13.48 -56.01 81.22
N LYS A 186 14.70 -56.55 81.09
CA LYS A 186 15.19 -57.69 81.89
C LYS A 186 15.11 -57.42 83.39
N GLU A 187 15.21 -56.16 83.81
CA GLU A 187 15.12 -55.74 85.19
C GLU A 187 13.73 -56.01 85.81
N ILE A 188 12.67 -55.95 84.99
CA ILE A 188 11.30 -56.23 85.41
C ILE A 188 11.11 -57.74 85.56
N ARG A 189 11.72 -58.55 84.68
CA ARG A 189 11.78 -60.02 84.79
C ARG A 189 12.50 -60.43 86.06
N ASP A 190 13.72 -59.93 86.27
CA ASP A 190 14.53 -60.24 87.46
C ASP A 190 13.82 -59.87 88.76
N LEU A 191 13.14 -58.71 88.79
CA LEU A 191 12.38 -58.26 89.96
C LEU A 191 11.14 -59.13 90.20
N TRP A 192 10.41 -59.50 89.15
CA TRP A 192 9.25 -60.39 89.25
C TRP A 192 9.63 -61.78 89.77
N SER A 193 10.68 -62.39 89.23
CA SER A 193 11.18 -63.70 89.69
C SER A 193 11.67 -63.64 91.14
N ARG A 194 12.39 -62.58 91.54
CA ARG A 194 12.83 -62.39 92.93
C ARG A 194 11.66 -62.17 93.89
N LEU A 195 10.69 -61.32 93.53
CA LEU A 195 9.51 -61.08 94.38
C LEU A 195 8.67 -62.35 94.57
N ARG A 196 8.51 -63.15 93.51
CA ARG A 196 7.81 -64.43 93.57
C ARG A 196 8.50 -65.43 94.51
N ASN A 197 9.83 -65.49 94.49
CA ASN A 197 10.61 -66.46 95.28
C ASN A 197 10.89 -66.01 96.72
N GLU A 198 11.12 -64.72 96.95
CA GLU A 198 11.55 -64.20 98.27
C GLU A 198 10.40 -63.57 99.06
N ARG A 199 9.41 -62.94 98.40
CA ARG A 199 8.33 -62.17 99.05
C ARG A 199 7.01 -62.19 98.25
N PRO A 200 6.28 -63.31 98.24
CA PRO A 200 5.07 -63.47 97.44
C PRO A 200 3.94 -62.50 97.80
N GLU A 201 3.90 -61.98 99.04
CA GLU A 201 2.92 -61.00 99.52
C GLU A 201 2.97 -59.64 98.79
N LEU A 202 4.14 -59.29 98.22
CA LEU A 202 4.35 -58.02 97.50
C LEU A 202 4.13 -58.15 96.00
N LEU A 203 4.01 -59.38 95.47
CA LEU A 203 3.88 -59.63 94.04
C LEU A 203 2.59 -59.02 93.49
N SER A 204 1.47 -59.14 94.21
CA SER A 204 0.18 -58.57 93.80
C SER A 204 0.20 -57.04 93.68
N HIS A 205 0.87 -56.35 94.61
CA HIS A 205 1.04 -54.89 94.56
C HIS A 205 1.92 -54.46 93.40
N PHE A 206 2.94 -55.27 93.08
CA PHE A 206 3.81 -55.04 91.92
C PHE A 206 3.07 -55.28 90.60
N GLU A 207 2.29 -56.35 90.49
CA GLU A 207 1.43 -56.63 89.33
C GLU A 207 0.36 -55.55 89.13
N GLU A 208 -0.27 -55.07 90.21
CA GLU A 208 -1.22 -53.95 90.14
C GLU A 208 -0.54 -52.64 89.70
N PHE A 209 0.67 -52.38 90.18
CA PHE A 209 1.46 -51.24 89.73
C PHE A 209 1.79 -51.34 88.24
N LEU A 210 2.27 -52.50 87.79
CA LEU A 210 2.55 -52.75 86.37
C LEU A 210 1.29 -52.59 85.52
N TYR A 211 0.17 -53.16 85.93
CA TYR A 211 -1.11 -52.98 85.24
C TYR A 211 -1.50 -51.50 85.11
N ARG A 212 -1.42 -50.72 86.20
CA ARG A 212 -1.77 -49.30 86.18
C ARG A 212 -0.84 -48.49 85.27
N VAL A 213 0.47 -48.74 85.34
CA VAL A 213 1.45 -48.04 84.50
C VAL A 213 1.28 -48.45 83.03
N SER A 214 1.08 -49.73 82.75
CA SER A 214 0.83 -50.25 81.41
C SER A 214 -0.45 -49.68 80.82
N SER A 215 -1.57 -49.71 81.56
CA SER A 215 -2.84 -49.11 81.13
C SER A 215 -2.67 -47.61 80.84
N TYR A 216 -2.01 -46.86 81.72
CA TYR A 216 -1.78 -45.43 81.49
C TYR A 216 -0.94 -45.16 80.23
N ILE A 217 0.12 -45.94 80.00
CA ILE A 217 0.95 -45.82 78.80
C ILE A 217 0.15 -46.19 77.55
N GLN A 218 -0.67 -47.25 77.61
CA GLN A 218 -1.55 -47.64 76.50
C GLN A 218 -2.58 -46.55 76.18
N ASP A 219 -3.20 -45.94 77.19
CA ASP A 219 -4.17 -44.86 77.00
C ASP A 219 -3.51 -43.65 76.31
N VAL A 220 -2.31 -43.26 76.76
CA VAL A 220 -1.53 -42.18 76.14
C VAL A 220 -1.14 -42.52 74.69
N HIS A 221 -0.77 -43.77 74.40
CA HIS A 221 -0.52 -44.21 73.02
C HIS A 221 -1.79 -44.15 72.17
N HIS A 222 -2.94 -44.57 72.71
CA HIS A 222 -4.21 -44.51 72.01
C HIS A 222 -4.67 -43.07 71.73
N GLU A 223 -4.50 -42.16 72.70
CA GLU A 223 -4.74 -40.73 72.53
C GLU A 223 -3.82 -40.13 71.47
N LYS A 224 -2.52 -40.45 71.52
CA LYS A 224 -1.54 -40.04 70.51
C LYS A 224 -1.98 -40.50 69.12
N ASP A 225 -2.31 -41.77 68.94
CA ASP A 225 -2.74 -42.32 67.65
C ASP A 225 -4.03 -41.65 67.15
N THR A 226 -4.97 -41.38 68.05
CA THR A 226 -6.21 -40.67 67.74
C THR A 226 -5.94 -39.24 67.27
N LEU A 227 -5.04 -38.52 67.94
CA LEU A 227 -4.63 -37.17 67.56
C LEU A 227 -3.86 -37.17 66.23
N GLU A 228 -2.96 -38.14 66.01
CA GLU A 228 -2.24 -38.29 64.75
C GLU A 228 -3.21 -38.57 63.59
N GLN A 229 -4.21 -39.44 63.78
CA GLN A 229 -5.24 -39.70 62.79
C GLN A 229 -6.09 -38.45 62.50
N ALA A 230 -6.47 -37.70 63.55
CA ALA A 230 -7.19 -36.44 63.38
C ALA A 230 -6.36 -35.41 62.59
N LEU A 231 -5.06 -35.29 62.87
CA LEU A 231 -4.15 -34.41 62.15
C LEU A 231 -4.01 -34.83 60.68
N LYS A 232 -3.77 -36.12 60.42
CA LYS A 232 -3.72 -36.68 59.05
C LYS A 232 -5.01 -36.38 58.29
N ARG A 233 -6.18 -36.57 58.91
CA ARG A 233 -7.48 -36.20 58.29
C ARG A 233 -7.51 -34.71 57.95
N LYS A 234 -7.18 -33.82 58.91
CA LYS A 234 -7.15 -32.37 58.68
C LYS A 234 -6.19 -31.95 57.57
N GLU A 235 -5.01 -32.55 57.50
CA GLU A 235 -4.04 -32.31 56.43
C GLU A 235 -4.60 -32.75 55.07
N THR A 236 -5.22 -33.94 54.99
CA THR A 236 -5.86 -34.40 53.75
C THR A 236 -7.06 -33.56 53.34
N ASP A 237 -7.85 -33.08 54.31
CA ASP A 237 -9.01 -32.21 54.08
C ASP A 237 -8.55 -30.86 53.53
N HIS A 238 -7.55 -30.25 54.17
CA HIS A 238 -6.94 -29.01 53.70
C HIS A 238 -6.31 -29.18 52.32
N GLY A 239 -5.57 -30.26 52.09
CA GLY A 239 -5.01 -30.58 50.78
C GLY A 239 -6.08 -30.73 49.70
N ARG A 240 -7.26 -31.29 50.03
CA ARG A 240 -8.40 -31.35 49.11
C ARG A 240 -8.99 -29.97 48.83
N GLU A 241 -9.22 -29.16 49.86
CA GLU A 241 -9.76 -27.81 49.72
C GLU A 241 -8.86 -26.92 48.85
N VAL A 242 -7.55 -26.95 49.11
CA VAL A 242 -6.56 -26.23 48.32
C VAL A 242 -6.61 -26.67 46.85
N ARG A 243 -6.64 -27.99 46.57
CA ARG A 243 -6.79 -28.49 45.20
C ARG A 243 -8.08 -28.01 44.53
N CYS A 244 -9.21 -28.07 45.24
CA CYS A 244 -10.49 -27.59 44.71
C CYS A 244 -10.42 -26.11 44.34
N LEU A 245 -9.81 -25.26 45.20
CA LEU A 245 -9.64 -23.83 44.92
C LEU A 245 -8.75 -23.58 43.69
N TYR A 246 -7.67 -24.35 43.52
CA TYR A 246 -6.84 -24.27 42.31
C TYR A 246 -7.59 -24.70 41.05
N GLU A 247 -8.36 -25.79 41.11
CA GLU A 247 -9.19 -26.26 40.00
C GLU A 247 -10.27 -25.25 39.61
N GLU A 248 -10.95 -24.65 40.58
CA GLU A 248 -11.94 -23.59 40.37
C GLU A 248 -11.31 -22.35 39.72
N MET A 249 -10.15 -21.91 40.21
CA MET A 249 -9.41 -20.80 39.62
C MET A 249 -8.97 -21.12 38.19
N GLU A 250 -8.48 -22.33 37.92
CA GLU A 250 -8.09 -22.75 36.58
C GLU A 250 -9.28 -22.78 35.63
N GLN A 251 -10.44 -23.27 36.08
CA GLN A 251 -11.69 -23.23 35.32
C GLN A 251 -12.13 -21.79 35.03
N GLN A 252 -12.06 -20.88 36.01
CA GLN A 252 -12.35 -19.46 35.80
C GLN A 252 -11.42 -18.82 34.75
N ILE A 253 -10.11 -19.11 34.84
CA ILE A 253 -9.13 -18.65 33.85
C ILE A 253 -9.48 -19.20 32.46
N LYS A 254 -9.85 -20.48 32.34
CA LYS A 254 -10.28 -21.08 31.06
C LYS A 254 -11.52 -20.37 30.50
N ILE A 255 -12.54 -20.16 31.32
CA ILE A 255 -13.78 -19.50 30.92
C ILE A 255 -13.53 -18.06 30.44
N GLU A 256 -12.77 -17.27 31.21
CA GLU A 256 -12.47 -15.88 30.83
C GLU A 256 -11.58 -15.80 29.59
N ARG A 257 -10.61 -16.71 29.43
CA ARG A 257 -9.82 -16.82 28.18
C ARG A 257 -10.71 -17.11 26.97
N GLU A 258 -11.61 -18.09 27.06
CA GLU A 258 -12.55 -18.41 25.98
C GLU A 258 -13.50 -17.24 25.67
N ARG A 259 -13.97 -16.54 26.69
CA ARG A 259 -14.82 -15.36 26.55
C ARG A 259 -14.11 -14.24 25.80
N LEU A 260 -12.85 -13.97 26.15
CA LEU A 260 -12.01 -12.98 25.47
C LEU A 260 -11.76 -13.39 24.02
N LEU A 261 -11.42 -14.66 23.75
CA LEU A 261 -11.23 -15.17 22.39
C LEU A 261 -12.50 -15.04 21.53
N LYS A 262 -13.67 -15.38 22.08
CA LYS A 262 -14.97 -15.20 21.39
C LYS A 262 -15.24 -13.72 21.09
N LYS A 263 -14.97 -12.84 22.04
CA LYS A 263 -15.14 -11.38 21.86
C LYS A 263 -14.20 -10.84 20.78
N ASP A 264 -12.93 -11.24 20.79
CA ASP A 264 -11.96 -10.79 19.80
C ASP A 264 -12.27 -11.35 18.42
N SER A 265 -12.65 -12.62 18.31
CA SER A 265 -13.14 -13.21 17.06
C SER A 265 -14.36 -12.47 16.50
N SER A 266 -15.32 -12.11 17.36
CA SER A 266 -16.48 -11.30 16.95
C SER A 266 -16.05 -9.91 16.44
N ARG A 267 -15.14 -9.23 17.14
CA ARG A 267 -14.64 -7.91 16.75
C ARG A 267 -13.88 -7.97 15.43
N GLU A 268 -13.05 -8.98 15.22
CA GLU A 268 -12.35 -9.21 13.96
C GLU A 268 -13.33 -9.52 12.83
N HIS A 269 -14.35 -10.34 13.09
CA HIS A 269 -15.37 -10.64 12.11
C HIS A 269 -16.20 -9.39 11.74
N ASP A 270 -16.50 -8.51 12.71
CA ASP A 270 -17.15 -7.21 12.46
C ASP A 270 -16.28 -6.27 11.63
N ARG A 271 -14.98 -6.17 11.96
CA ARG A 271 -13.99 -5.40 11.18
C ARG A 271 -13.89 -5.92 9.76
N HIS A 272 -13.77 -7.23 9.58
CA HIS A 272 -13.74 -7.86 8.26
C HIS A 272 -15.01 -7.60 7.46
N ARG A 273 -16.19 -7.70 8.09
CA ARG A 273 -17.46 -7.35 7.45
C ARG A 273 -17.56 -5.87 7.08
N ALA A 274 -17.03 -4.97 7.89
CA ALA A 274 -16.99 -3.54 7.57
C ALA A 274 -16.07 -3.27 6.37
N LEU A 275 -14.85 -3.81 6.39
CA LEU A 275 -13.89 -3.68 5.30
C LEU A 275 -14.44 -4.28 3.99
N ARG A 276 -15.09 -5.45 4.04
CA ARG A 276 -15.76 -6.02 2.86
C ARG A 276 -16.84 -5.11 2.29
N ARG A 277 -17.66 -4.49 3.15
CA ARG A 277 -18.69 -3.54 2.70
C ARG A 277 -18.08 -2.30 2.06
N ASP A 278 -16.99 -1.79 2.60
CA ASP A 278 -16.29 -0.63 2.05
C ASP A 278 -15.59 -0.97 0.72
N LEU A 279 -14.98 -2.17 0.60
CA LEU A 279 -14.42 -2.66 -0.65
C LEU A 279 -15.48 -2.75 -1.74
N VAL A 280 -16.63 -3.37 -1.46
CA VAL A 280 -17.74 -3.46 -2.43
C VAL A 280 -18.25 -2.07 -2.81
N ARG A 281 -18.37 -1.13 -1.86
CA ARG A 281 -18.75 0.25 -2.18
C ARG A 281 -17.72 0.91 -3.11
N LYS A 282 -16.43 0.71 -2.85
CA LYS A 282 -15.35 1.25 -3.68
C LYS A 282 -15.32 0.62 -5.07
N GLU A 283 -15.57 -0.69 -5.18
CA GLU A 283 -15.71 -1.38 -6.47
C GLU A 283 -16.87 -0.78 -7.28
N GLN A 284 -18.04 -0.56 -6.67
CA GLN A 284 -19.18 0.08 -7.33
C GLN A 284 -18.89 1.53 -7.76
N GLU A 285 -18.19 2.31 -6.92
CA GLU A 285 -17.74 3.66 -7.29
C GLU A 285 -16.80 3.62 -8.51
N LEU A 286 -15.85 2.67 -8.54
CA LEU A 286 -14.93 2.48 -9.67
C LEU A 286 -15.66 2.06 -10.95
N GLU A 287 -16.62 1.14 -10.86
CA GLU A 287 -17.47 0.75 -11.99
C GLU A 287 -18.23 1.96 -12.56
N GLY A 288 -18.79 2.80 -11.68
CA GLY A 288 -19.45 4.05 -12.06
C GLY A 288 -18.52 5.03 -12.79
N LEU A 289 -17.29 5.19 -12.29
CA LEU A 289 -16.26 6.03 -12.94
C LEU A 289 -15.87 5.49 -14.31
N VAL A 290 -15.71 4.16 -14.46
CA VAL A 290 -15.39 3.52 -15.74
C VAL A 290 -16.51 3.73 -16.75
N LEU A 291 -17.78 3.60 -16.34
CA LEU A 291 -18.91 3.88 -17.21
C LEU A 291 -18.93 5.35 -17.64
N ARG A 292 -18.68 6.28 -16.71
CA ARG A 292 -18.61 7.71 -17.04
C ARG A 292 -17.46 8.03 -17.98
N GLN A 293 -16.29 7.42 -17.79
CA GLN A 293 -15.15 7.55 -18.69
C GLN A 293 -15.52 7.08 -20.10
N LYS A 294 -16.11 5.88 -20.24
CA LYS A 294 -16.56 5.36 -21.54
C LYS A 294 -17.54 6.32 -22.24
N GLN A 295 -18.45 6.92 -21.49
CA GLN A 295 -19.40 7.90 -22.02
C GLN A 295 -18.68 9.16 -22.54
N LEU A 296 -17.74 9.70 -21.76
CA LEU A 296 -16.95 10.87 -22.15
C LEU A 296 -16.06 10.57 -23.36
N GLU A 297 -15.45 9.39 -23.43
CA GLU A 297 -14.69 8.96 -24.59
C GLU A 297 -15.55 8.87 -25.85
N HIS A 298 -16.77 8.35 -25.74
CA HIS A 298 -17.70 8.31 -26.86
C HIS A 298 -18.08 9.72 -27.34
N GLN A 299 -18.36 10.63 -26.39
CA GLN A 299 -18.63 12.03 -26.71
C GLN A 299 -17.45 12.71 -27.41
N LEU A 300 -16.23 12.50 -26.93
CA LEU A 300 -15.01 13.01 -27.57
C LEU A 300 -14.83 12.46 -28.99
N ARG A 301 -15.10 11.16 -29.21
CA ARG A 301 -15.03 10.54 -30.55
C ARG A 301 -16.06 11.16 -31.50
N SER A 302 -17.30 11.37 -31.05
CA SER A 302 -18.36 12.00 -31.86
C SER A 302 -17.97 13.43 -32.26
N LEU A 303 -17.60 14.26 -31.28
CA LEU A 303 -17.19 15.65 -31.51
C LEU A 303 -15.98 15.73 -32.45
N ASN A 304 -14.99 14.83 -32.30
CA ASN A 304 -13.84 14.80 -33.18
C ASN A 304 -14.23 14.40 -34.62
N SER A 305 -15.18 13.48 -34.79
CA SER A 305 -15.69 13.11 -36.12
C SER A 305 -16.46 14.26 -36.79
N GLU A 306 -17.30 14.97 -36.04
CA GLU A 306 -18.01 16.17 -36.51
C GLU A 306 -17.04 17.31 -36.84
N GLN A 307 -16.01 17.51 -36.01
CA GLN A 307 -14.97 18.50 -36.25
C GLN A 307 -14.18 18.16 -37.53
N LEU A 308 -13.84 16.89 -37.75
CA LEU A 308 -13.17 16.45 -38.97
C LEU A 308 -14.07 16.66 -40.20
N GLN A 309 -15.34 16.30 -40.12
CA GLN A 309 -16.31 16.52 -41.20
C GLN A 309 -16.44 18.01 -41.54
N THR A 310 -16.53 18.86 -40.52
CA THR A 310 -16.61 20.32 -40.68
C THR A 310 -15.33 20.87 -41.33
N ARG A 311 -14.15 20.36 -40.96
CA ARG A 311 -12.86 20.73 -41.60
C ARG A 311 -12.86 20.37 -43.07
N VAL A 312 -13.23 19.13 -43.41
CA VAL A 312 -13.31 18.66 -44.80
C VAL A 312 -14.27 19.53 -45.63
N GLN A 313 -15.46 19.84 -45.09
CA GLN A 313 -16.42 20.73 -45.76
C GLN A 313 -15.86 22.15 -45.94
N ASN A 314 -15.14 22.69 -44.94
CA ASN A 314 -14.51 24.01 -45.06
C ASN A 314 -13.44 24.02 -46.15
N ASP A 315 -12.62 22.98 -46.24
CA ASP A 315 -11.59 22.84 -47.26
C ASP A 315 -12.21 22.71 -48.66
N GLN A 316 -13.31 21.96 -48.80
CA GLN A 316 -14.07 21.89 -50.05
C GLN A 316 -14.65 23.26 -50.46
N LEU A 317 -15.25 24.00 -49.53
CA LEU A 317 -15.75 25.35 -49.80
C LEU A 317 -14.64 26.33 -50.16
N ARG A 318 -13.45 26.20 -49.54
CA ARG A 318 -12.28 27.00 -49.88
C ARG A 318 -11.76 26.69 -51.28
N GLN A 319 -11.71 25.41 -51.66
CA GLN A 319 -11.36 25.00 -53.02
C GLN A 319 -12.35 25.57 -54.04
N LEU A 320 -13.66 25.39 -53.82
CA LEU A 320 -14.68 25.93 -54.72
C LEU A 320 -14.63 27.46 -54.83
N ASN A 321 -14.45 28.17 -53.71
CA ASN A 321 -14.27 29.62 -53.73
C ASN A 321 -13.02 30.03 -54.51
N GLY A 322 -11.92 29.27 -54.38
CA GLY A 322 -10.71 29.46 -55.18
C GLY A 322 -10.98 29.29 -56.67
N ASP A 323 -11.64 28.20 -57.07
CA ASP A 323 -12.00 27.90 -58.45
C ASP A 323 -12.92 28.99 -59.05
N LEU A 324 -13.91 29.46 -58.28
CA LEU A 324 -14.82 30.53 -58.68
C LEU A 324 -14.08 31.87 -58.84
N MET A 325 -13.13 32.19 -57.96
CA MET A 325 -12.30 33.39 -58.12
C MET A 325 -11.42 33.29 -59.38
N GLU A 326 -10.84 32.12 -59.65
CA GLU A 326 -10.04 31.91 -60.87
C GLU A 326 -10.90 32.05 -62.13
N GLN A 327 -12.13 31.50 -62.13
CA GLN A 327 -13.09 31.69 -63.22
C GLN A 327 -13.50 33.14 -63.40
N LEU A 328 -13.74 33.86 -62.30
CA LEU A 328 -14.05 35.28 -62.33
C LEU A 328 -12.88 36.09 -62.89
N GLU A 329 -11.65 35.77 -62.52
CA GLU A 329 -10.46 36.44 -63.03
C GLU A 329 -10.21 36.12 -64.52
N LYS A 330 -10.48 34.88 -64.96
CA LYS A 330 -10.46 34.49 -66.37
C LYS A 330 -11.47 35.28 -67.20
N THR A 331 -12.74 35.30 -66.78
CA THR A 331 -13.82 36.04 -67.47
C THR A 331 -13.59 37.54 -67.46
N LYS A 332 -13.08 38.10 -66.34
CA LYS A 332 -12.65 39.50 -66.26
C LYS A 332 -11.53 39.81 -67.27
N SER A 333 -10.51 38.96 -67.34
CA SER A 333 -9.41 39.12 -68.29
C SER A 333 -9.87 38.99 -69.75
N GLU A 334 -10.81 38.08 -70.03
CA GLU A 334 -11.45 37.95 -71.36
C GLU A 334 -12.25 39.19 -71.72
N LEU A 335 -13.02 39.72 -70.77
CA LEU A 335 -13.77 40.95 -70.93
C LEU A 335 -12.83 42.13 -71.22
N GLU A 336 -11.75 42.29 -70.45
CA GLU A 336 -10.73 43.32 -70.68
C GLU A 336 -10.10 43.21 -72.07
N ARG A 337 -9.76 42.00 -72.53
CA ARG A 337 -9.27 41.76 -73.90
C ARG A 337 -10.30 42.16 -74.96
N SER A 338 -11.57 41.79 -74.77
CA SER A 338 -12.65 42.15 -75.70
C SER A 338 -12.90 43.65 -75.74
N HIS A 339 -12.84 44.32 -74.58
CA HIS A 339 -12.95 45.77 -74.45
C HIS A 339 -11.81 46.47 -75.18
N GLY A 340 -10.56 46.02 -74.97
CA GLY A 340 -9.40 46.54 -75.70
C GLY A 340 -9.49 46.35 -77.21
N ASN A 341 -10.07 45.24 -77.69
CA ASN A 341 -10.34 45.01 -79.11
C ASN A 341 -11.42 45.97 -79.65
N LEU A 342 -12.52 46.18 -78.91
CA LEU A 342 -13.57 47.13 -79.28
C LEU A 342 -13.05 48.56 -79.33
N GLU A 343 -12.22 48.97 -78.38
CA GLU A 343 -11.56 50.27 -78.42
C GLU A 343 -10.65 50.41 -79.64
N ARG A 344 -9.90 49.35 -80.00
CA ARG A 344 -9.06 49.35 -81.21
C ARG A 344 -9.89 49.49 -82.46
N LEU A 345 -11.00 48.76 -82.58
CA LEU A 345 -11.94 48.88 -83.70
C LEU A 345 -12.55 50.28 -83.77
N ARG A 346 -12.94 50.87 -82.63
CA ARG A 346 -13.41 52.27 -82.58
C ARG A 346 -12.35 53.25 -83.06
N ARG A 347 -11.08 53.09 -82.67
CA ARG A 347 -9.97 53.92 -83.17
C ARG A 347 -9.80 53.76 -84.68
N GLN A 348 -9.84 52.54 -85.20
CA GLN A 348 -9.78 52.28 -86.64
C GLN A 348 -10.96 52.88 -87.40
N GLU A 349 -12.19 52.76 -86.86
CA GLU A 349 -13.38 53.38 -87.44
C GLU A 349 -13.25 54.90 -87.46
N GLN A 350 -12.74 55.52 -86.38
CA GLN A 350 -12.42 56.94 -86.32
C GLN A 350 -11.35 57.35 -87.35
N GLU A 351 -10.25 56.60 -87.45
CA GLU A 351 -9.18 56.84 -88.43
C GLU A 351 -9.67 56.74 -89.87
N VAL A 352 -10.50 55.73 -90.16
CA VAL A 352 -11.14 55.55 -91.48
C VAL A 352 -12.12 56.69 -91.75
N GLU A 353 -12.92 57.11 -90.77
CA GLU A 353 -13.87 58.22 -90.94
C GLU A 353 -13.14 59.56 -91.11
N GLU A 354 -12.05 59.79 -90.40
CA GLU A 354 -11.14 60.91 -90.65
C GLU A 354 -10.49 60.83 -92.04
N GLY A 355 -10.08 59.64 -92.46
CA GLY A 355 -9.57 59.37 -93.81
C GLY A 355 -10.59 59.72 -94.89
N LYS A 356 -11.84 59.23 -94.75
CA LYS A 356 -12.97 59.58 -95.63
C LYS A 356 -13.21 61.09 -95.64
N LYS A 357 -13.25 61.76 -94.48
CA LYS A 357 -13.40 63.23 -94.41
C LYS A 357 -12.27 63.93 -95.16
N ARG A 358 -11.02 63.48 -95.00
CA ARG A 358 -9.85 64.00 -95.73
C ARG A 358 -9.98 63.77 -97.23
N ASP A 359 -10.43 62.60 -97.67
CA ASP A 359 -10.55 62.28 -99.09
C ASP A 359 -11.74 63.00 -99.74
N VAL A 360 -12.89 63.08 -99.07
CA VAL A 360 -14.02 63.93 -99.47
C VAL A 360 -13.58 65.39 -99.59
N PHE A 361 -12.77 65.89 -98.64
CA PHE A 361 -12.20 67.23 -98.72
C PHE A 361 -11.27 67.40 -99.93
N LYS A 362 -10.38 66.44 -100.20
CA LYS A 362 -9.51 66.43 -101.39
C LYS A 362 -10.31 66.42 -102.70
N VAL A 363 -11.29 65.52 -102.82
CA VAL A 363 -12.17 65.41 -104.01
C VAL A 363 -12.97 66.70 -104.19
N SER A 364 -13.57 67.24 -103.13
CA SER A 364 -14.31 68.52 -103.19
C SER A 364 -13.41 69.68 -103.63
N ARG A 365 -12.18 69.75 -103.11
CA ARG A 365 -11.19 70.75 -103.51
C ARG A 365 -10.79 70.60 -104.97
N ASN A 366 -10.58 69.36 -105.45
CA ASN A 366 -10.24 69.08 -106.84
C ASN A 366 -11.41 69.39 -107.78
N MET A 367 -12.63 68.98 -107.44
CA MET A 367 -13.85 69.29 -108.18
C MET A 367 -14.08 70.81 -108.24
N GLN A 368 -13.77 71.55 -107.18
CA GLN A 368 -13.82 73.02 -107.21
C GLN A 368 -12.77 73.62 -108.16
N LYS A 369 -11.55 73.07 -108.20
CA LYS A 369 -10.53 73.49 -109.18
C LYS A 369 -10.96 73.21 -110.62
N GLU A 370 -11.54 72.04 -110.88
CA GLU A 370 -12.10 71.68 -112.19
C GLU A 370 -13.28 72.58 -112.56
N LYS A 371 -14.22 72.82 -111.64
CA LYS A 371 -15.31 73.79 -111.83
C LYS A 371 -14.77 75.16 -112.20
N GLN A 372 -13.76 75.67 -111.51
CA GLN A 372 -13.13 76.95 -111.85
C GLN A 372 -12.44 76.91 -113.22
N SER A 373 -11.82 75.79 -113.58
CA SER A 373 -11.20 75.58 -114.90
C SER A 373 -12.25 75.56 -116.02
N LEU A 374 -13.36 74.85 -115.83
CA LEU A 374 -14.50 74.80 -116.75
C LEU A 374 -15.20 76.17 -116.87
N LEU A 375 -15.34 76.91 -115.77
CA LEU A 375 -15.85 78.29 -115.80
C LEU A 375 -14.92 79.20 -116.62
N ARG A 376 -13.60 79.08 -116.46
CA ARG A 376 -12.62 79.80 -117.30
C ARG A 376 -12.73 79.40 -118.78
N GLN A 377 -12.95 78.12 -119.09
CA GLN A 377 -13.19 77.67 -120.46
C GLN A 377 -14.53 78.21 -121.01
N LEU A 378 -15.58 78.26 -120.19
CA LEU A 378 -16.86 78.87 -120.57
C LEU A 378 -16.74 80.37 -120.78
N GLU A 379 -15.97 81.09 -119.96
CA GLU A 379 -15.64 82.49 -120.16
C GLU A 379 -14.85 82.69 -121.46
N LEU A 380 -13.86 81.86 -121.72
CA LEU A 380 -13.12 81.89 -122.99
C LEU A 380 -14.05 81.63 -124.19
N LEU A 381 -14.97 80.66 -124.08
CA LEU A 381 -15.98 80.39 -125.12
C LEU A 381 -17.00 81.53 -125.27
N ARG A 382 -17.36 82.21 -124.18
CA ARG A 382 -18.20 83.41 -124.22
C ARG A 382 -17.46 84.57 -124.87
N ASP A 383 -16.18 84.76 -124.57
CA ASP A 383 -15.34 85.78 -125.18
C ASP A 383 -15.09 85.50 -126.66
N ILE A 384 -14.89 84.25 -127.05
CA ILE A 384 -14.79 83.84 -128.47
C ILE A 384 -16.13 84.04 -129.17
N ASN A 385 -17.25 83.61 -128.59
CA ASN A 385 -18.58 83.87 -129.16
C ASN A 385 -18.88 85.36 -129.26
N LYS A 386 -18.42 86.15 -128.29
CA LYS A 386 -18.54 87.61 -128.31
C LYS A 386 -17.70 88.19 -129.43
N LYS A 387 -16.44 87.80 -129.57
CA LYS A 387 -15.58 88.20 -130.70
C LYS A 387 -16.14 87.78 -132.05
N LEU A 388 -16.68 86.58 -132.19
CA LEU A 388 -17.33 86.12 -133.42
C LEU A 388 -18.63 86.88 -133.72
N ARG A 389 -19.37 87.31 -132.70
CA ARG A 389 -20.52 88.21 -132.85
C ARG A 389 -20.08 89.61 -133.23
N ASP A 390 -19.05 90.15 -132.58
CA ASP A 390 -18.48 91.47 -132.88
C ASP A 390 -17.91 91.49 -134.31
N GLU A 391 -17.25 90.41 -134.76
CA GLU A 391 -16.77 90.24 -136.15
C GLU A 391 -17.94 90.12 -137.14
N LYS A 392 -19.03 89.45 -136.78
CA LYS A 392 -20.25 89.35 -137.60
C LYS A 392 -20.98 90.70 -137.69
N ASP A 393 -21.09 91.42 -136.59
CA ASP A 393 -21.73 92.74 -136.49
C ASP A 393 -20.90 93.80 -137.25
N MET A 394 -19.56 93.69 -137.26
CA MET A 394 -18.70 94.52 -138.11
C MET A 394 -18.82 94.19 -139.61
N PHE A 395 -19.11 92.94 -139.97
CA PHE A 395 -19.33 92.54 -141.37
C PHE A 395 -20.71 92.97 -141.89
N GLU A 396 -21.73 92.97 -141.04
CA GLU A 396 -23.08 93.45 -141.36
C GLU A 396 -23.18 94.99 -141.43
N ALA A 397 -22.28 95.73 -140.77
CA ALA A 397 -22.29 97.21 -140.74
C ALA A 397 -21.75 97.89 -142.03
N MET A 398 -21.16 97.16 -142.98
CA MET A 398 -20.46 97.76 -144.15
C MET A 398 -21.25 97.69 -145.48
N LYS A 399 -22.51 97.24 -145.48
CA LYS A 399 -23.36 97.20 -146.70
C LYS A 399 -24.79 97.66 -146.38
N LEU A 400 -25.13 98.83 -146.92
CA LEU A 400 -26.28 99.69 -146.61
C LEU A 400 -27.69 99.08 -146.78
N ASN A 401 -28.58 99.49 -145.85
CA ASN A 401 -30.07 99.53 -145.86
C ASN A 401 -30.71 99.82 -147.24
N PRO A 402 -31.96 99.35 -147.56
CA PRO A 402 -33.17 99.88 -146.89
C PRO A 402 -34.47 99.01 -146.85
N SER A 403 -35.39 99.41 -145.97
CA SER A 403 -36.88 99.47 -146.13
C SER A 403 -37.79 98.22 -146.16
N LYS A 404 -38.77 98.25 -145.22
CA LYS A 404 -40.24 98.05 -145.37
C LYS A 404 -40.88 96.63 -145.34
N GLN A 405 -41.82 96.53 -144.38
CA GLN A 405 -43.24 96.10 -144.47
C GLN A 405 -43.68 94.62 -144.43
N SER A 406 -44.72 94.45 -143.58
CA SER A 406 -45.93 93.62 -143.67
C SER A 406 -45.87 92.11 -143.37
N LEU A 407 -46.58 91.66 -142.31
CA LEU A 407 -47.91 90.97 -142.29
C LEU A 407 -47.75 89.49 -142.69
N SER A 408 -48.26 88.45 -142.03
CA SER A 408 -49.46 88.20 -141.21
C SER A 408 -49.25 86.78 -140.60
N ASP A 409 -49.43 86.53 -139.29
CA ASP A 409 -50.61 85.93 -138.64
C ASP A 409 -50.85 84.41 -138.92
N PRO A 410 -51.58 83.63 -138.10
CA PRO A 410 -51.44 83.41 -136.65
C PRO A 410 -51.73 81.92 -136.25
N VAL A 411 -51.85 81.68 -134.93
CA VAL A 411 -52.70 80.68 -134.23
C VAL A 411 -52.03 79.43 -133.64
N PRO A 412 -52.48 79.01 -132.42
CA PRO A 412 -51.58 78.62 -131.34
C PRO A 412 -52.04 77.37 -130.52
N LEU A 413 -51.41 77.17 -129.35
CA LEU A 413 -51.92 76.50 -128.14
C LEU A 413 -52.09 74.95 -128.20
N PRO A 414 -52.28 74.24 -127.05
CA PRO A 414 -51.65 74.41 -125.74
C PRO A 414 -51.44 73.10 -124.94
N GLY A 415 -50.81 73.23 -123.77
CA GLY A 415 -50.90 72.30 -122.64
C GLY A 415 -49.61 72.36 -121.82
N CYS A 416 -49.43 73.25 -120.83
CA CYS A 416 -50.02 73.20 -119.47
C CYS A 416 -49.88 71.80 -118.86
N CYS A 417 -49.23 71.55 -117.72
CA CYS A 417 -49.24 72.25 -116.44
C CYS A 417 -47.96 71.82 -115.69
N CYS A 418 -47.09 72.70 -115.18
CA CYS A 418 -47.21 73.43 -113.91
C CYS A 418 -47.81 72.65 -112.74
N CYS A 419 -46.98 72.54 -111.69
CA CYS A 419 -47.26 72.70 -110.26
C CYS A 419 -46.53 71.60 -109.47
N CYS A 420 -45.43 71.95 -108.81
CA CYS A 420 -45.42 72.55 -107.47
C CYS A 420 -45.93 71.54 -106.44
N SER A 421 -45.02 71.02 -105.62
CA SER A 421 -44.81 71.53 -104.25
C SER A 421 -45.34 70.44 -103.31
N TYR A 422 -44.89 70.21 -102.09
CA TYR A 422 -44.15 70.96 -101.10
C TYR A 422 -44.03 70.01 -99.89
N TYR A 423 -43.03 70.20 -99.03
CA TYR A 423 -43.11 70.00 -97.57
C TYR A 423 -43.25 68.56 -97.06
N SER A 424 -42.80 68.18 -95.87
CA SER A 424 -41.91 68.71 -94.82
C SER A 424 -42.16 67.79 -93.62
N LEU A 425 -41.25 67.83 -92.64
CA LEU A 425 -41.50 67.73 -91.19
C LEU A 425 -41.41 66.37 -90.44
N LEU A 426 -40.48 66.41 -89.45
CA LEU A 426 -40.55 65.91 -88.05
C LEU A 426 -40.25 64.41 -87.84
N LEU A 427 -39.63 63.90 -86.75
CA LEU A 427 -39.00 64.37 -85.49
C LEU A 427 -38.29 63.10 -84.92
N SER A 428 -37.02 63.14 -84.50
CA SER A 428 -36.53 63.15 -83.09
C SER A 428 -36.64 61.88 -82.23
N CYS A 429 -35.63 61.75 -81.35
CA CYS A 429 -35.43 60.87 -80.17
C CYS A 429 -34.90 59.45 -80.47
N HIS A 430 -33.66 59.05 -80.14
CA HIS A 430 -32.85 59.24 -78.91
C HIS A 430 -33.55 58.69 -77.66
N SER A 431 -33.20 57.47 -77.23
CA SER A 431 -32.56 57.19 -75.93
C SER A 431 -32.62 55.71 -75.57
N CYS A 432 -31.47 55.23 -75.08
CA CYS A 432 -31.24 54.34 -73.94
C CYS A 432 -32.21 53.18 -73.62
N HIS A 433 -31.54 52.04 -73.44
CA HIS A 433 -31.73 50.96 -72.47
C HIS A 433 -32.77 49.88 -72.72
#